data_AF-K1R7U3-F1
#
_entry.id   AF-K1R7U3-F1
#
_cell.length_a   1.000
_cell.length_b   1.000
_cell.length_c   1.000
_cell.angle_alpha   90.00
_cell.angle_beta   90.00
_cell.angle_gamma   90.00
#
_symmetry.space_group_name_H-M   'P 1'
#
loop_
_entity.id
_entity.type
_entity.pdbx_description
1 polymer ?
#
loop_
_entity_poly.entity_id
_entity_poly.type
_entity_poly.pdbx_seq_one_letter_code
_entity_poly.pdbx_strand_id
1 'polypeptide(L)'
;MLNKAKQPNQLLELLTTKNLLRTRSTFSLVDSQNLCNFPSLSLEDLRNITMGVYQIHQAPFYVKEHLDEDGTFQLMVHKESDSLIKLKIQSRHSQSVSHTLWIQYTPEQISGWYCTCKVGARVVGCCAHIASALWYLGYERHEAKHNSGVDINTTNIDDARHRVVSVSDSESDQTMEEE
;
A
#
# COMPACT_ATOMS: atom_id res chain seq x y z
N MET A 1 -5.89 8.83 -14.73
CA MET A 1 -6.02 7.52 -14.05
C MET A 1 -6.53 6.42 -14.97
N LEU A 2 -7.60 6.66 -15.74
CA LEU A 2 -8.13 5.70 -16.73
C LEU A 2 -7.10 5.18 -17.75
N ASN A 3 -6.20 6.04 -18.23
CA ASN A 3 -5.14 5.62 -19.16
C ASN A 3 -4.11 4.70 -18.50
N LYS A 4 -3.74 4.96 -17.23
CA LYS A 4 -2.86 4.05 -16.47
C LYS A 4 -3.50 2.68 -16.31
N ALA A 5 -4.80 2.58 -16.05
CA ALA A 5 -5.49 1.30 -15.89
C ALA A 5 -5.43 0.39 -17.13
N LYS A 6 -5.18 0.96 -18.32
CA LYS A 6 -5.00 0.22 -19.58
C LYS A 6 -3.56 -0.24 -19.80
N GLN A 7 -2.61 0.29 -19.03
CA GLN A 7 -1.20 -0.08 -19.12
C GLN A 7 -0.92 -1.35 -18.31
N PRO A 8 -0.01 -2.21 -18.79
CA PRO A 8 0.43 -3.35 -18.01
C PRO A 8 1.22 -2.88 -16.78
N ASN A 9 1.27 -3.73 -15.76
CA ASN A 9 2.12 -3.49 -14.61
C ASN A 9 3.58 -3.70 -15.00
N GLN A 10 4.31 -2.60 -15.21
CA GLN A 10 5.70 -2.61 -15.66
C GLN A 10 6.63 -3.34 -14.69
N LEU A 11 6.37 -3.26 -13.38
CA LEU A 11 7.14 -4.02 -12.39
C LEU A 11 6.90 -5.51 -12.54
N LEU A 12 5.66 -5.95 -12.74
CA LEU A 12 5.35 -7.37 -12.99
C LEU A 12 6.04 -7.90 -14.25
N GLU A 13 6.07 -7.12 -15.33
CA GLU A 13 6.80 -7.47 -16.54
C GLU A 13 8.29 -7.64 -16.24
N LEU A 14 8.91 -6.68 -15.56
CA LEU A 14 10.31 -6.74 -15.15
C LEU A 14 10.62 -7.98 -14.30
N LEU A 15 9.79 -8.27 -13.30
CA LEU A 15 9.93 -9.44 -12.43
C LEU A 15 9.82 -10.74 -13.21
N THR A 16 8.96 -10.79 -14.23
CA THR A 16 8.77 -11.95 -15.10
C THR A 16 10.00 -12.15 -16.00
N THR A 17 10.46 -11.09 -16.66
CA THR A 17 11.64 -11.12 -17.54
C THR A 17 12.91 -11.53 -16.79
N LYS A 18 13.07 -11.06 -15.55
CA LYS A 18 14.20 -11.41 -14.69
C LYS A 18 13.99 -12.70 -13.88
N ASN A 19 12.87 -13.40 -14.07
CA ASN A 19 12.50 -14.63 -13.35
C ASN A 19 12.43 -14.50 -11.81
N LEU A 20 12.28 -13.28 -11.30
CA LEU A 20 12.31 -12.96 -9.86
C LEU A 20 11.09 -13.47 -9.09
N LEU A 21 10.00 -13.77 -9.80
CA LEU A 21 8.81 -14.40 -9.24
C LEU A 21 9.09 -15.81 -8.70
N ARG A 22 10.05 -16.53 -9.31
CA ARG A 22 10.39 -17.92 -8.95
C ARG A 22 11.68 -18.02 -8.13
N THR A 23 12.51 -16.98 -8.15
CA THR A 23 13.76 -16.92 -7.40
C THR A 23 13.53 -17.07 -5.90
N ARG A 24 14.27 -18.00 -5.29
CA ARG A 24 14.34 -18.13 -3.84
C ARG A 24 15.16 -16.97 -3.28
N SER A 25 14.67 -16.38 -2.21
CA SER A 25 15.25 -15.20 -1.60
C SER A 25 15.48 -15.47 -0.12
N THR A 26 16.61 -15.01 0.40
CA THR A 26 16.89 -14.99 1.84
C THR A 26 16.28 -13.72 2.43
N PHE A 27 15.44 -13.88 3.43
CA PHE A 27 14.77 -12.76 4.08
C PHE A 27 15.45 -12.46 5.43
N SER A 28 15.52 -11.18 5.78
CA SER A 28 15.95 -10.68 7.07
C SER A 28 14.88 -9.76 7.66
N LEU A 29 14.92 -9.54 8.97
CA LEU A 29 14.07 -8.53 9.62
C LEU A 29 14.40 -7.14 9.07
N VAL A 30 13.40 -6.26 9.02
CA VAL A 30 13.63 -4.83 8.76
C VAL A 30 14.53 -4.26 9.86
N ASP A 31 15.62 -3.62 9.45
CA ASP A 31 16.49 -2.84 10.33
C ASP A 31 16.82 -1.49 9.68
N SER A 32 17.37 -0.55 10.46
CA SER A 32 17.68 0.79 9.98
C SER A 32 18.78 0.85 8.92
N GLN A 33 19.62 -0.19 8.81
CA GLN A 33 20.73 -0.25 7.85
C GLN A 33 20.30 -0.87 6.52
N ASN A 34 19.41 -1.85 6.53
CA ASN A 34 19.00 -2.62 5.36
C ASN A 34 17.94 -1.91 4.50
N LEU A 35 17.31 -0.87 5.03
CA LEU A 35 16.34 -0.01 4.35
C LEU A 35 16.64 1.49 4.45
N CYS A 36 17.91 1.86 4.65
CA CYS A 36 18.33 3.26 4.77
C CYS A 36 17.91 4.16 3.59
N ASN A 37 17.79 3.60 2.37
CA ASN A 37 17.40 4.33 1.16
C ASN A 37 15.89 4.25 0.85
N PHE A 38 15.09 3.61 1.70
CA PHE A 38 13.65 3.54 1.46
C PHE A 38 13.00 4.87 1.87
N PRO A 39 12.15 5.47 1.01
CA PRO A 39 11.64 6.82 1.21
C PRO A 39 10.82 6.95 2.50
N SER A 40 10.92 8.11 3.15
CA SER A 40 9.93 8.55 4.13
C SER A 40 8.72 9.10 3.38
N LEU A 41 7.54 8.54 3.64
CA LEU A 41 6.29 8.85 2.95
C LEU A 41 5.38 9.61 3.91
N SER A 42 4.74 10.65 3.40
CA SER A 42 3.63 11.31 4.09
C SER A 42 2.33 10.52 3.93
N LEU A 43 1.31 10.85 4.74
CA LEU A 43 -0.04 10.30 4.55
C LEU A 43 -0.63 10.67 3.18
N GLU A 44 -0.24 11.81 2.60
CA GLU A 44 -0.69 12.22 1.27
C GLU A 44 -0.02 11.38 0.16
N ASP A 45 1.26 11.03 0.31
CA ASP A 45 1.92 10.09 -0.61
C ASP A 45 1.23 8.73 -0.60
N LEU A 46 0.91 8.24 0.60
CA LEU A 46 0.15 7.01 0.77
C LEU A 46 -1.24 7.14 0.13
N ARG A 47 -1.95 8.26 0.33
CA ARG A 47 -3.28 8.51 -0.24
C ARG A 47 -3.27 8.50 -1.77
N ASN A 48 -2.24 9.08 -2.35
CA ASN A 48 -2.05 9.08 -3.80
C ASN A 48 -1.80 7.67 -4.34
N ILE A 49 -1.03 6.84 -3.63
CA ILE A 49 -0.76 5.45 -4.01
C ILE A 49 -2.00 4.57 -3.82
N THR A 50 -2.69 4.69 -2.70
CA THR A 50 -3.84 3.85 -2.33
C THR A 50 -5.14 4.24 -3.02
N MET A 51 -5.16 5.40 -3.69
CA MET A 51 -6.36 5.99 -4.29
C MET A 51 -7.43 6.35 -3.26
N GLY A 52 -7.00 6.92 -2.14
CA GLY A 52 -7.86 7.34 -1.04
C GLY A 52 -7.58 6.64 0.27
N VAL A 53 -8.33 7.04 1.29
CA VAL A 53 -7.96 6.80 2.70
C VAL A 53 -8.28 5.39 3.20
N TYR A 54 -9.16 4.66 2.51
CA TYR A 54 -9.66 3.37 2.98
C TYR A 54 -8.54 2.37 3.29
N GLN A 55 -7.61 2.17 2.36
CA GLN A 55 -6.52 1.23 2.58
C GLN A 55 -5.52 1.73 3.64
N ILE A 56 -5.38 3.04 3.80
CA ILE A 56 -4.53 3.63 4.85
C ILE A 56 -5.13 3.36 6.22
N HIS A 57 -6.45 3.54 6.39
CA HIS A 57 -7.11 3.22 7.65
C HIS A 57 -7.01 1.73 8.01
N GLN A 58 -6.99 0.84 7.01
CA GLN A 58 -6.88 -0.60 7.23
C GLN A 58 -5.45 -1.07 7.53
N ALA A 59 -4.43 -0.35 7.06
CA ALA A 59 -3.03 -0.73 7.20
C ALA A 59 -2.60 -0.99 8.66
N PRO A 60 -2.90 -0.10 9.64
CA PRO A 60 -2.58 -0.32 11.05
C PRO A 60 -3.18 -1.61 11.63
N PHE A 61 -4.42 -1.94 11.29
CA PHE A 61 -5.07 -3.17 11.75
C PHE A 61 -4.40 -4.40 11.14
N TYR A 62 -4.02 -4.31 9.87
CA TYR A 62 -3.27 -5.37 9.20
C TYR A 62 -1.92 -5.59 9.88
N VAL A 63 -1.21 -4.52 10.22
CA VAL A 63 0.06 -4.57 10.95
C VAL A 63 -0.15 -5.20 12.33
N LYS A 64 -1.21 -4.79 13.04
CA LYS A 64 -1.55 -5.33 14.37
C LYS A 64 -1.81 -6.84 14.37
N GLU A 65 -2.47 -7.36 13.33
CA GLU A 65 -2.72 -8.80 13.17
C GLU A 65 -1.44 -9.64 12.97
N HIS A 66 -0.31 -8.99 12.71
CA HIS A 66 0.98 -9.61 12.40
C HIS A 66 2.09 -9.15 13.35
N LEU A 67 1.71 -8.61 14.52
CA LEU A 67 2.65 -8.41 15.61
C LEU A 67 3.05 -9.77 16.19
N ASP A 68 4.30 -9.90 16.60
CA ASP A 68 4.74 -11.02 17.41
C ASP A 68 4.22 -10.92 18.85
N GLU A 69 4.59 -11.90 19.69
CA GLU A 69 4.22 -11.96 21.10
C GLU A 69 4.69 -10.73 21.91
N ASP A 70 5.75 -10.06 21.43
CA ASP A 70 6.33 -8.84 22.02
C ASP A 70 5.69 -7.55 21.47
N GLY A 71 4.69 -7.67 20.58
CA GLY A 71 4.02 -6.52 19.98
C GLY A 71 4.80 -5.85 18.85
N THR A 72 5.83 -6.52 18.31
CA THR A 72 6.69 -6.01 17.23
C THR A 72 6.22 -6.55 15.89
N PHE A 73 6.01 -5.65 14.91
CA PHE A 73 5.69 -6.05 13.55
C PHE A 73 6.96 -6.55 12.85
N GLN A 74 7.16 -7.87 12.84
CA GLN A 74 8.30 -8.49 12.16
C GLN A 74 8.05 -8.62 10.66
N LEU A 75 8.27 -7.52 9.93
CA LEU A 75 8.26 -7.57 8.47
C LEU A 75 9.58 -8.15 7.96
N MET A 76 9.50 -9.26 7.23
CA MET A 76 10.65 -9.90 6.60
C MET A 76 10.88 -9.33 5.21
N VAL A 77 12.08 -8.79 4.98
CA VAL A 77 12.48 -8.10 3.74
C VAL A 77 13.66 -8.81 3.08
N HIS A 78 13.61 -8.87 1.76
CA HIS A 78 14.74 -9.21 0.90
C HIS A 78 15.03 -8.04 -0.03
N LYS A 79 16.26 -7.54 0.01
CA LYS A 79 16.72 -6.48 -0.90
C LYS A 79 17.23 -7.12 -2.19
N GLU A 80 16.46 -6.97 -3.27
CA GLU A 80 16.83 -7.49 -4.60
C GLU A 80 17.85 -6.55 -5.28
N SER A 81 17.70 -5.24 -5.07
CA SER A 81 18.65 -4.21 -5.47
C SER A 81 18.42 -2.93 -4.64
N ASP A 82 19.20 -1.88 -4.88
CA ASP A 82 19.02 -0.58 -4.19
C ASP A 82 17.67 0.09 -4.45
N SER A 83 16.95 -0.32 -5.49
CA SER A 83 15.64 0.23 -5.87
C SER A 83 14.50 -0.79 -5.85
N LEU A 84 14.74 -2.02 -5.38
CA LEU A 84 13.74 -3.09 -5.39
C LEU A 84 13.85 -3.98 -4.16
N ILE A 85 12.74 -4.08 -3.42
CA ILE A 85 12.60 -4.97 -2.28
C ILE A 85 11.49 -5.99 -2.53
N LYS A 86 11.62 -7.13 -1.86
CA LYS A 86 10.67 -8.24 -1.86
C LYS A 86 10.29 -8.54 -0.41
N LEU A 87 9.01 -8.71 -0.16
CA LEU A 87 8.47 -8.98 1.18
C LEU A 87 7.48 -10.13 1.14
N LYS A 88 7.26 -10.73 2.31
CA LYS A 88 6.20 -11.71 2.52
C LYS A 88 5.27 -11.22 3.62
N ILE A 89 3.98 -11.36 3.36
CA ILE A 89 2.94 -11.03 4.33
C ILE A 89 1.92 -12.18 4.34
N GLN A 90 1.36 -12.51 5.50
CA GLN A 90 0.30 -13.51 5.57
C GLN A 90 -1.02 -12.87 5.13
N SER A 91 -1.96 -13.69 4.66
CA SER A 91 -3.31 -13.25 4.31
C SER A 91 -4.16 -13.14 5.57
N ARG A 92 -4.84 -12.00 5.75
CA ARG A 92 -5.85 -11.84 6.81
C ARG A 92 -7.03 -12.83 6.73
N HIS A 93 -7.26 -13.39 5.55
CA HIS A 93 -8.39 -14.31 5.32
C HIS A 93 -8.02 -15.77 5.53
N SER A 94 -6.72 -16.09 5.60
CA SER A 94 -6.25 -17.45 5.76
C SER A 94 -4.80 -17.47 6.23
N GLN A 95 -4.59 -18.04 7.42
CA GLN A 95 -3.26 -18.18 8.03
C GLN A 95 -2.33 -19.10 7.20
N SER A 96 -2.87 -19.98 6.35
CA SER A 96 -2.07 -20.86 5.49
C SER A 96 -1.63 -20.19 4.19
N VAL A 97 -2.12 -18.98 3.89
CA VAL A 97 -1.82 -18.27 2.65
C VAL A 97 -0.91 -17.09 2.96
N SER A 98 0.25 -17.05 2.29
CA SER A 98 1.13 -15.88 2.29
C SER A 98 1.22 -15.29 0.89
N HIS A 99 1.18 -13.96 0.82
CA HIS A 99 1.40 -13.20 -0.39
C HIS A 99 2.83 -12.67 -0.42
N THR A 100 3.47 -12.83 -1.57
CA THR A 100 4.75 -12.17 -1.84
C THR A 100 4.45 -10.84 -2.52
N LEU A 101 5.18 -9.82 -2.12
CA LEU A 101 5.06 -8.49 -2.70
C LEU A 101 6.44 -7.95 -3.08
N TRP A 102 6.44 -7.09 -4.09
CA TRP A 102 7.59 -6.36 -4.57
C TRP A 102 7.26 -4.88 -4.61
N ILE A 103 8.20 -4.07 -4.14
CA ILE A 103 8.09 -2.62 -4.12
C ILE A 103 9.35 -2.06 -4.78
N GLN A 104 9.15 -1.31 -5.84
CA GLN A 104 10.18 -0.56 -6.52
C GLN A 104 10.13 0.90 -6.03
N TYR A 105 11.28 1.45 -5.71
CA TYR A 105 11.38 2.78 -5.12
C TYR A 105 12.70 3.48 -5.48
N THR A 106 12.69 4.78 -5.21
CA THR A 106 13.84 5.68 -5.18
C THR A 106 13.88 6.31 -3.79
N PRO A 107 14.99 6.93 -3.36
CA PRO A 107 15.04 7.64 -2.09
C PRO A 107 13.93 8.68 -1.91
N GLU A 108 13.37 9.19 -3.01
CA GLU A 108 12.35 10.23 -3.02
C GLU A 108 10.91 9.70 -3.10
N GLN A 109 10.68 8.53 -3.72
CA GLN A 109 9.31 8.05 -3.98
C GLN A 109 9.20 6.57 -4.30
N ILE A 110 7.97 6.05 -4.19
CA ILE A 110 7.59 4.71 -4.68
C ILE A 110 7.31 4.79 -6.19
N SER A 111 8.00 3.96 -6.97
CA SER A 111 7.90 3.97 -8.44
C SER A 111 7.08 2.80 -9.00
N GLY A 112 6.89 1.72 -8.23
CA GLY A 112 6.05 0.60 -8.67
C GLY A 112 5.80 -0.43 -7.56
N TRP A 113 4.74 -1.22 -7.72
CA TRP A 113 4.41 -2.31 -6.80
C TRP A 113 3.74 -3.49 -7.51
N TYR A 114 3.94 -4.67 -6.95
CA TYR A 114 3.24 -5.88 -7.35
C TYR A 114 3.03 -6.79 -6.14
N CYS A 115 1.86 -7.42 -6.06
CA CYS A 115 1.55 -8.41 -5.03
C CYS A 115 0.94 -9.66 -5.68
N THR A 116 1.23 -10.85 -5.15
CA THR A 116 0.67 -12.11 -5.65
C THR A 116 -0.81 -12.32 -5.31
N CYS A 117 -1.45 -11.39 -4.58
CA CYS A 117 -2.89 -11.49 -4.34
C CYS A 117 -3.71 -11.23 -5.61
N LYS A 118 -4.98 -11.62 -5.61
CA LYS A 118 -5.90 -11.53 -6.76
C LYS A 118 -5.94 -10.15 -7.43
N VAL A 119 -5.73 -9.09 -6.65
CA VAL A 119 -5.80 -7.68 -7.10
C VAL A 119 -4.44 -6.99 -7.08
N GLY A 120 -3.35 -7.73 -6.87
CA GLY A 120 -2.02 -7.17 -6.66
C GLY A 120 -1.29 -6.73 -7.93
N ALA A 121 -1.83 -7.04 -9.11
CA ALA A 121 -1.34 -6.56 -10.40
C ALA A 121 -1.90 -5.18 -10.80
N ARG A 122 -2.80 -4.59 -10.00
CA ARG A 122 -3.39 -3.27 -10.29
C ARG A 122 -2.31 -2.20 -10.42
N VAL A 123 -2.49 -1.32 -11.40
CA VAL A 123 -1.61 -0.17 -11.71
C VAL A 123 -2.20 1.18 -11.26
N VAL A 124 -3.47 1.16 -10.83
CA VAL A 124 -4.17 2.29 -10.20
C VAL A 124 -4.69 1.80 -8.86
N GLY A 125 -4.26 2.47 -7.78
CA GLY A 125 -4.49 1.97 -6.43
C GLY A 125 -3.64 0.73 -6.12
N CYS A 126 -3.74 0.26 -4.88
CA CYS A 126 -3.05 -0.94 -4.45
C CYS A 126 -3.96 -1.84 -3.60
N CYS A 127 -3.51 -3.06 -3.35
CA CYS A 127 -4.18 -3.96 -2.41
C CYS A 127 -3.83 -3.59 -0.96
N ALA A 128 -4.59 -4.13 0.00
CA ALA A 128 -4.32 -3.96 1.42
C ALA A 128 -2.88 -4.38 1.79
N HIS A 129 -2.36 -5.47 1.22
CA HIS A 129 -0.99 -5.93 1.47
C HIS A 129 0.07 -4.88 1.14
N ILE A 130 -0.03 -4.25 -0.04
CA ILE A 130 0.89 -3.19 -0.45
C ILE A 130 0.69 -1.96 0.43
N ALA A 131 -0.55 -1.57 0.71
CA ALA A 131 -0.85 -0.42 1.56
C ALA A 131 -0.24 -0.58 2.96
N SER A 132 -0.41 -1.74 3.59
CA SER A 132 0.15 -2.04 4.91
C SER A 132 1.67 -2.02 4.92
N ALA A 133 2.31 -2.61 3.90
CA ALA A 133 3.76 -2.59 3.78
C ALA A 133 4.29 -1.16 3.59
N LEU A 134 3.65 -0.35 2.73
CA LEU A 134 4.04 1.04 2.50
C LEU A 134 3.78 1.93 3.70
N TRP A 135 2.67 1.73 4.41
CA TRP A 135 2.37 2.48 5.62
C TRP A 135 3.40 2.20 6.71
N TYR A 136 3.70 0.92 6.99
CA TYR A 136 4.69 0.58 8.01
C TYR A 136 6.09 1.06 7.63
N LEU A 137 6.53 0.76 6.41
CA LEU A 137 7.87 1.09 5.95
C LEU A 137 8.04 2.59 5.69
N GLY A 138 7.10 3.23 5.01
CA GLY A 138 7.27 4.61 4.57
C GLY A 138 6.88 5.62 5.63
N TYR A 139 5.92 5.31 6.51
CA TYR A 139 5.34 6.28 7.44
C TYR A 139 5.65 5.89 8.89
N GLU A 140 5.08 4.79 9.38
CA GLU A 140 5.07 4.47 10.82
C GLU A 140 6.47 4.33 11.42
N ARG A 141 7.40 3.65 10.72
CA ARG A 141 8.76 3.43 11.26
C ARG A 141 9.56 4.72 11.50
N HIS A 142 9.15 5.83 10.89
CA HIS A 142 9.83 7.13 10.99
C HIS A 142 9.17 8.07 11.99
N GLU A 143 7.94 7.78 12.41
CA GLU A 143 7.25 8.59 13.40
C GLU A 143 7.92 8.39 14.77
N ALA A 144 8.47 9.47 15.34
CA ALA A 144 9.26 9.44 16.57
C ALA A 144 8.49 9.01 17.84
N LYS A 145 7.21 8.63 17.72
CA LYS A 145 6.34 8.21 18.83
C LYS A 145 6.41 6.70 19.02
N HIS A 146 7.53 6.22 19.52
CA HIS A 146 7.71 4.81 19.89
C HIS A 146 7.04 4.51 21.25
N ASN A 147 5.74 4.76 21.39
CA ASN A 147 4.96 4.29 22.55
C ASN A 147 4.35 2.93 22.19
N SER A 148 5.10 1.85 22.37
CA SER A 148 4.70 0.42 22.51
C SER A 148 3.31 -0.04 22.02
N GLY A 149 2.86 0.43 20.86
CA GLY A 149 1.51 0.23 20.37
C GLY A 149 1.29 1.04 19.09
N VAL A 150 0.61 0.43 18.13
CA VAL A 150 0.21 1.11 16.89
C VAL A 150 -0.85 2.16 17.24
N ASP A 151 -0.45 3.42 17.40
CA ASP A 151 -1.36 4.55 17.64
C ASP A 151 -2.03 4.95 16.32
N ILE A 152 -3.26 4.46 16.11
CA ILE A 152 -4.06 4.64 14.88
C ILE A 152 -4.66 6.05 14.81
N ASN A 153 -3.84 7.11 14.86
CA ASN A 153 -4.36 8.48 14.74
C ASN A 153 -4.35 8.97 13.29
N THR A 154 -5.33 8.50 12.51
CA THR A 154 -5.56 8.88 11.10
C THR A 154 -6.54 10.05 10.96
N THR A 155 -6.87 10.76 12.05
CA THR A 155 -7.92 11.78 12.10
C THR A 155 -7.71 12.98 11.18
N ASN A 156 -6.48 13.20 10.72
CA ASN A 156 -6.11 14.34 9.89
C ASN A 156 -6.14 14.03 8.37
N ILE A 157 -6.60 12.85 7.95
CA ILE A 157 -6.71 12.52 6.52
C ILE A 157 -8.12 12.86 6.03
N ASP A 158 -8.19 13.79 5.09
CA ASP A 158 -9.43 14.23 4.46
C ASP A 158 -10.12 13.08 3.69
N ASP A 159 -11.31 12.70 4.14
CA ASP A 159 -12.10 11.58 3.63
C ASP A 159 -13.38 12.11 2.95
N ALA A 160 -13.64 11.61 1.74
CA ALA A 160 -14.85 11.93 1.00
C ALA A 160 -16.13 11.60 1.76
N ARG A 161 -16.12 10.61 2.67
CA ARG A 161 -17.30 10.28 3.50
C ARG A 161 -17.72 11.39 4.46
N HIS A 162 -16.82 12.31 4.79
CA HIS A 162 -17.11 13.43 5.70
C HIS A 162 -17.45 14.72 4.93
N ARG A 163 -17.41 14.71 3.59
CA ARG A 163 -17.83 15.85 2.79
C ARG A 163 -19.35 15.92 2.75
N VAL A 164 -19.91 17.00 3.28
CA VAL A 164 -21.33 17.31 3.13
C VAL A 164 -21.56 17.63 1.66
N VAL A 165 -22.31 16.77 0.96
CA VAL A 165 -22.75 17.07 -0.41
C VAL A 165 -23.81 18.16 -0.27
N SER A 166 -23.51 19.38 -0.72
CA SER A 166 -24.54 20.38 -0.94
C SER A 166 -25.41 19.88 -2.10
N VAL A 167 -26.62 19.44 -1.77
CA VAL A 167 -27.66 19.15 -2.77
C VAL A 167 -28.08 20.51 -3.33
N SER A 168 -27.42 20.97 -4.40
CA SER A 168 -28.02 22.00 -5.24
C SER A 168 -28.98 21.28 -6.17
N ASP A 169 -30.26 21.29 -5.81
CA ASP A 169 -31.35 20.86 -6.68
C ASP A 169 -31.22 21.57 -8.03
N SER A 170 -31.07 20.78 -9.08
CA SER A 170 -31.31 21.21 -10.44
C SER A 170 -32.19 20.15 -11.10
N GLU A 171 -33.40 20.02 -10.54
CA GLU A 171 -34.55 19.54 -11.30
C GLU A 171 -34.97 20.67 -12.24
N SER A 172 -34.74 20.49 -13.53
CA SER A 172 -35.53 21.15 -14.57
C SER A 172 -35.93 20.10 -15.59
N ASP A 173 -36.96 19.33 -15.25
CA ASP A 173 -37.69 18.49 -16.18
C ASP A 173 -38.56 19.43 -17.03
N GLN A 174 -38.15 19.68 -18.27
CA GLN A 174 -38.92 20.50 -19.21
C GLN A 174 -40.01 19.63 -19.85
N THR A 175 -41.25 19.92 -19.46
CA THR A 175 -42.48 19.43 -20.09
C THR A 175 -42.47 19.68 -21.60
N MET A 176 -42.58 18.61 -22.39
CA MET A 176 -43.04 18.67 -23.78
C MET A 176 -44.53 18.32 -23.84
N GLU A 177 -45.37 19.33 -24.05
CA GLU A 177 -46.73 19.15 -24.57
C GLU A 177 -46.61 19.05 -26.10
N GLU A 178 -46.98 17.89 -26.65
CA GLU A 178 -47.20 17.72 -28.09
C GLU A 178 -48.68 18.02 -28.42
N GLU A 179 -48.83 18.57 -29.62
CA GLU A 179 -49.99 19.21 -30.28
C GLU A 179 -51.26 18.35 -30.41
#